data_AF-A0A9D6RIJ7-F1
#
_entry.id   AF-A0A9D6RIJ7-F1
#
_cell.length_a   1.000
_cell.length_b   1.000
_cell.length_c   1.000
_cell.angle_alpha   90.00
_cell.angle_beta   90.00
_cell.angle_gamma   90.00
#
_symmetry.space_group_name_H-M   'P 1'
#
loop_
_entity.id
_entity.type
_entity.pdbx_description
1 polymer ?
#
loop_
_entity_poly.entity_id
_entity_poly.type
_entity_poly.pdbx_seq_one_letter_code
_entity_poly.pdbx_strand_id
1 'polypeptide(L)'
;MKLLKEYKSLIGCSSVDSTFKYFTDTINKSNTYWDYFVNWEKVFGNINDIEIDLNTLNYLVGKEKIEESFKELFERQGSLARLLPILLACRENNFTVLTSYAGGDFR
;
A
#
# COMPACT_ATOMS: atom_id res chain seq x y z
N MET A 1 7.45 18.33 14.31
CA MET A 1 7.56 17.34 15.42
C MET A 1 7.11 18.02 16.71
N LYS A 2 6.20 17.42 17.49
CA LYS A 2 5.77 17.99 18.78
C LYS A 2 6.85 17.76 19.84
N LEU A 3 7.17 18.77 20.65
CA LEU A 3 8.11 18.64 21.76
C LEU A 3 7.40 18.01 22.97
N LEU A 4 7.69 16.74 23.22
CA LEU A 4 7.17 16.00 24.36
C LEU A 4 8.01 16.28 25.62
N LYS A 5 7.40 16.28 26.79
CA LYS A 5 8.08 16.57 28.08
C LYS A 5 9.15 15.51 28.38
N GLU A 6 8.90 14.31 27.89
CA GLU A 6 9.72 13.11 27.96
C GLU A 6 11.08 13.32 27.26
N TYR A 7 11.16 14.13 26.19
CA TYR A 7 12.44 14.42 25.53
C TYR A 7 13.38 15.22 26.43
N LYS A 8 12.86 16.13 27.25
CA LYS A 8 13.69 16.86 28.20
C LYS A 8 14.15 15.98 29.36
N SER A 9 13.32 15.03 29.79
CA SER A 9 13.60 14.12 30.91
C SER A 9 14.58 13.00 30.54
N LEU A 10 14.43 12.41 29.36
CA LEU A 10 15.14 11.18 28.95
C LEU A 10 16.41 11.47 28.13
N ILE A 11 16.38 12.47 27.26
CA ILE A 11 17.48 12.79 26.32
C ILE A 11 18.04 14.22 26.51
N GLY A 12 17.54 14.97 27.50
CA GLY A 12 18.03 16.31 27.85
C GLY A 12 17.78 17.40 26.81
N CYS A 13 17.02 17.10 25.75
CA CYS A 13 16.74 18.05 24.67
C CYS A 13 15.59 18.99 25.06
N SER A 14 15.83 20.30 24.95
CA SER A 14 14.90 21.36 25.35
C SER A 14 14.30 22.12 24.16
N SER A 15 14.77 21.86 22.94
CA SER A 15 14.29 22.50 21.71
C SER A 15 13.90 21.46 20.65
N VAL A 16 13.03 21.84 19.74
CA VAL A 16 12.56 20.96 18.66
C VAL A 16 13.73 20.58 17.74
N ASP A 17 14.60 21.55 17.44
CA ASP A 17 15.74 21.34 16.55
C ASP A 17 16.80 20.41 17.17
N SER A 18 17.09 20.55 18.47
CA SER A 18 18.01 19.65 19.17
C SER A 18 17.45 18.23 19.25
N THR A 19 16.15 18.10 19.50
CA THR A 19 15.46 16.80 19.53
C THR A 19 15.48 16.12 18.16
N PHE A 20 15.18 16.88 17.09
CA PHE A 20 15.19 16.36 15.73
C PHE A 20 16.59 15.97 15.26
N LYS A 21 17.60 16.79 15.60
CA LYS A 21 19.01 16.48 15.33
C LYS A 21 19.44 15.21 16.06
N TYR A 22 19.15 15.10 17.36
CA TYR A 22 19.45 13.91 18.14
C TYR A 22 18.78 12.67 17.56
N PHE A 23 17.49 12.75 17.23
CA PHE A 23 16.77 11.66 16.58
C PHE A 23 17.46 11.24 15.28
N THR A 24 17.75 12.19 14.39
CA THR A 24 18.39 11.91 13.09
C THR A 24 19.79 11.29 13.26
N ASP A 25 20.57 11.80 14.21
CA ASP A 25 21.94 11.33 14.48
C ASP A 25 21.94 9.97 15.21
N THR A 26 20.86 9.60 15.91
CA THR A 26 20.70 8.31 16.62
C THR A 26 19.86 7.29 15.88
N ILE A 27 19.37 7.60 14.66
CA ILE A 27 18.85 6.58 13.76
C ILE A 27 19.99 5.58 13.53
N ASN A 28 19.87 4.40 14.14
CA ASN A 28 20.77 3.30 13.84
C ASN A 28 20.74 3.09 12.32
N LYS A 29 21.92 2.95 11.71
CA LYS A 29 22.01 2.40 10.35
C LYS A 29 21.41 1.00 10.40
N SER A 30 20.13 0.87 10.03
CA SER A 30 19.57 -0.44 9.76
C SER A 30 20.20 -0.89 8.43
N ASN A 31 21.30 -1.65 8.51
CA ASN A 31 21.89 -2.33 7.35
C ASN A 31 20.98 -3.50 6.87
N THR A 32 19.68 -3.43 7.17
CA THR A 32 18.68 -4.39 6.75
C THR A 32 18.21 -3.97 5.38
N TYR A 33 18.53 -4.79 4.39
CA TYR A 33 17.94 -4.69 3.06
C TYR A 33 16.42 -4.89 3.15
N TRP A 34 15.68 -4.46 2.12
CA TRP A 34 14.24 -4.68 2.05
C TRP A 34 13.86 -6.16 2.20
N ASP A 35 14.75 -7.06 1.79
CA ASP A 35 14.67 -8.51 1.97
C ASP A 35 14.52 -8.95 3.44
N TYR A 36 14.93 -8.11 4.40
CA TYR A 36 14.70 -8.35 5.82
C TYR A 36 13.23 -8.23 6.22
N PHE A 37 12.49 -7.31 5.58
CA PHE A 37 11.09 -7.04 5.90
C PHE A 37 10.13 -7.81 4.98
N VAL A 38 10.59 -8.19 3.80
CA VAL A 38 9.77 -8.78 2.75
C VAL A 38 10.39 -10.09 2.28
N ASN A 39 9.63 -11.17 2.33
CA ASN A 39 10.01 -12.43 1.69
C ASN A 39 9.77 -12.30 0.17
N TRP A 40 10.80 -11.91 -0.57
CA TRP A 40 10.72 -11.71 -2.01
C TRP A 40 10.50 -13.00 -2.80
N GLU A 41 11.04 -14.14 -2.36
CA GLU A 41 10.80 -15.44 -3.01
C GLU A 41 9.30 -15.76 -3.04
N LYS A 42 8.61 -15.52 -1.91
CA LYS A 42 7.16 -15.68 -1.83
C LYS A 42 6.43 -14.69 -2.76
N VAL A 43 6.88 -13.44 -2.82
CA VAL A 43 6.28 -12.42 -3.69
C VAL A 43 6.41 -12.82 -5.15
N PHE A 44 7.61 -13.16 -5.62
CA PHE A 44 7.85 -13.58 -7.00
C PHE A 44 7.13 -14.89 -7.34
N GLY A 45 7.07 -15.85 -6.42
CA GLY A 45 6.30 -17.09 -6.59
C GLY A 45 4.81 -16.81 -6.84
N ASN A 46 4.20 -15.91 -6.04
CA ASN A 46 2.80 -15.53 -6.22
C ASN A 46 2.55 -14.72 -7.50
N ILE A 47 3.53 -13.92 -7.94
CA ILE A 47 3.40 -13.10 -9.17
C ILE A 47 3.33 -14.01 -10.40
N ASN A 48 4.10 -15.09 -10.46
CA ASN A 48 4.09 -16.02 -11.61
C ASN A 48 2.67 -16.55 -11.91
N ASP A 49 1.87 -16.81 -10.87
CA ASP A 49 0.50 -17.33 -11.01
C ASP A 49 -0.52 -16.30 -11.54
N ILE A 50 -0.16 -15.02 -11.56
CA ILE A 50 -1.01 -13.90 -11.99
C ILE A 50 -0.37 -13.02 -13.06
N GLU A 51 0.85 -13.34 -13.50
CA GLU A 51 1.64 -12.50 -14.40
C GLU A 51 0.91 -12.26 -15.74
N ILE A 52 0.28 -13.29 -16.30
CA ILE A 52 -0.48 -13.20 -17.54
C ILE A 52 -1.71 -12.29 -17.36
N ASP A 53 -2.43 -12.44 -16.26
CA ASP A 53 -3.61 -11.64 -15.94
C ASP A 53 -3.22 -10.16 -15.71
N LEU A 54 -2.10 -9.91 -15.04
CA LEU A 54 -1.54 -8.57 -14.83
C LEU A 54 -1.11 -7.93 -16.15
N ASN A 55 -0.45 -8.68 -17.03
CA ASN A 55 -0.10 -8.20 -18.36
C ASN A 55 -1.34 -7.90 -19.21
N THR A 56 -2.44 -8.62 -18.99
CA THR A 56 -3.71 -8.32 -19.65
C THR A 56 -4.29 -7.00 -19.13
N LEU A 57 -4.22 -6.71 -17.82
CA LEU A 57 -4.64 -5.43 -17.26
C LEU A 57 -3.81 -4.24 -17.78
N ASN A 58 -2.57 -4.46 -18.22
CA ASN A 58 -1.77 -3.40 -18.85
C ASN A 58 -2.44 -2.82 -20.12
N TYR A 59 -3.37 -3.54 -20.75
CA TYR A 59 -4.24 -3.00 -21.80
C TYR A 59 -4.93 -1.69 -21.42
N LEU A 60 -5.28 -1.52 -20.14
CA LEU A 60 -5.98 -0.35 -19.63
C LEU A 60 -5.06 0.87 -19.49
N VAL A 61 -3.75 0.66 -19.41
CA VAL A 61 -2.77 1.73 -19.23
C VAL A 61 -2.71 2.59 -20.50
N GLY A 62 -2.97 3.89 -20.36
CA GLY A 62 -2.94 4.84 -21.47
C GLY A 62 -4.22 4.90 -22.32
N LYS A 63 -5.32 4.24 -21.90
CA LYS A 63 -6.63 4.40 -22.54
C LYS A 63 -7.23 5.76 -22.21
N GLU A 64 -7.68 6.48 -23.25
CA GLU A 64 -8.37 7.77 -23.08
C GLU A 64 -9.67 7.62 -22.28
N LYS A 65 -10.41 6.53 -22.54
CA LYS A 65 -11.64 6.17 -21.83
C LYS A 65 -11.45 4.89 -21.03
N ILE A 66 -10.74 5.01 -19.92
CA ILE A 66 -10.39 3.87 -19.07
C ILE A 66 -11.62 3.16 -18.51
N GLU A 67 -12.69 3.88 -18.14
CA GLU A 67 -13.91 3.26 -17.58
C GLU A 67 -14.65 2.36 -18.56
N GLU A 68 -14.85 2.84 -19.80
CA GLU A 68 -15.49 2.04 -20.87
C GLU A 68 -14.62 0.81 -21.19
N SER A 69 -13.30 1.02 -21.35
CA SER A 69 -12.34 -0.05 -21.64
C SER A 69 -12.26 -1.08 -20.49
N PHE A 70 -12.39 -0.63 -19.25
CA PHE A 70 -12.42 -1.48 -18.06
C PHE A 70 -13.68 -2.35 -18.06
N LYS A 71 -14.86 -1.76 -18.28
CA LYS A 71 -16.12 -2.52 -18.37
C LYS A 71 -16.04 -3.58 -19.46
N GLU A 72 -15.61 -3.21 -20.66
CA GLU A 72 -15.46 -4.15 -21.77
C GLU A 72 -14.47 -5.29 -21.47
N LEU A 73 -13.35 -4.98 -20.81
CA LEU A 73 -12.34 -5.97 -20.45
C LEU A 73 -12.90 -6.99 -19.45
N PHE A 74 -13.61 -6.52 -18.42
CA PHE A 74 -14.16 -7.38 -17.38
C PHE A 74 -15.43 -8.12 -17.82
N GLU A 75 -16.19 -7.58 -18.79
CA GLU A 75 -17.27 -8.32 -19.46
C GLU A 75 -16.72 -9.51 -20.26
N ARG A 76 -15.57 -9.34 -20.92
CA ARG A 76 -14.92 -10.40 -21.72
C ARG A 76 -14.14 -11.39 -20.86
N GLN A 77 -13.49 -10.92 -19.80
CA GLN A 77 -12.57 -11.71 -18.96
C GLN A 77 -12.85 -11.44 -17.48
N GLY A 78 -14.04 -11.81 -17.01
CA GLY A 78 -14.45 -11.61 -15.62
C GLY A 78 -13.54 -12.29 -14.59
N SER A 79 -12.76 -13.31 -14.98
CA SER A 79 -11.77 -13.95 -14.12
C SER A 79 -10.70 -12.99 -13.61
N LEU A 80 -10.42 -11.89 -14.31
CA LEU A 80 -9.47 -10.85 -13.89
C LEU A 80 -9.88 -10.15 -12.58
N ALA A 81 -11.14 -10.25 -12.16
CA ALA A 81 -11.62 -9.71 -10.89
C ALA A 81 -10.87 -10.26 -9.67
N ARG A 82 -10.29 -11.46 -9.76
CA ARG A 82 -9.43 -12.04 -8.73
C ARG A 82 -8.19 -11.20 -8.41
N LEU A 83 -7.78 -10.31 -9.32
CA LEU A 83 -6.62 -9.45 -9.14
C LEU A 83 -6.93 -8.17 -8.35
N LEU A 84 -8.19 -7.75 -8.31
CA LEU A 84 -8.59 -6.50 -7.64
C LEU A 84 -8.20 -6.49 -6.15
N PRO A 85 -8.44 -7.57 -5.35
CA PRO A 85 -7.99 -7.61 -3.96
C PRO A 85 -6.47 -7.43 -3.82
N ILE A 86 -5.71 -8.08 -4.71
CA ILE A 86 -4.25 -8.06 -4.69
C ILE A 86 -3.74 -6.65 -4.98
N LEU A 87 -4.30 -5.99 -5.99
CA LEU A 87 -3.95 -4.61 -6.36
C LEU A 87 -4.35 -3.59 -5.29
N LEU A 88 -5.45 -3.83 -4.60
CA LEU A 88 -5.91 -3.01 -3.48
C LEU A 88 -5.21 -3.34 -2.15
N ALA A 89 -4.27 -4.30 -2.16
CA ALA A 89 -3.62 -4.84 -0.97
C ALA A 89 -4.60 -5.34 0.11
N CYS A 90 -5.77 -5.81 -0.32
CA CYS A 90 -6.80 -6.41 0.54
C CYS A 90 -6.58 -7.93 0.62
N ARG A 91 -6.68 -8.47 1.85
CA ARG A 91 -6.58 -9.91 2.10
C ARG A 91 -7.91 -10.65 1.95
N GLU A 92 -9.01 -9.91 2.07
CA GLU A 92 -10.36 -10.45 2.00
C GLU A 92 -10.86 -10.45 0.56
N ASN A 93 -11.61 -11.50 0.19
CA ASN A 93 -12.23 -11.61 -1.13
C ASN A 93 -13.67 -11.07 -1.15
N ASN A 94 -14.23 -10.76 0.02
CA ASN A 94 -15.55 -10.16 0.15
C ASN A 94 -15.39 -8.68 0.45
N PHE A 95 -16.05 -7.84 -0.35
CA PHE A 95 -15.97 -6.39 -0.21
C PHE A 95 -17.35 -5.82 0.05
N THR A 96 -17.45 -4.99 1.09
CA THR A 96 -18.60 -4.12 1.26
C THR A 96 -18.40 -2.89 0.39
N VAL A 97 -19.18 -2.78 -0.68
CA VAL A 97 -19.17 -1.60 -1.55
C VAL A 97 -20.16 -0.58 -1.02
N LEU A 98 -19.68 0.60 -0.67
CA LEU A 98 -20.54 1.72 -0.28
C LEU A 98 -21.27 2.25 -1.52
N THR A 99 -22.57 2.00 -1.61
CA THR A 99 -23.41 2.43 -2.75
C THR A 99 -24.01 3.82 -2.58
N SER A 100 -24.09 4.33 -1.35
CA SER A 100 -24.50 5.70 -1.06
C SER A 100 -23.90 6.18 0.27
N TYR A 101 -23.44 7.43 0.30
CA TYR A 101 -22.95 8.08 1.52
C TYR A 101 -24.12 8.84 2.16
N ALA A 102 -24.97 8.13 2.89
CA ALA A 102 -26.09 8.70 3.63
C ALA A 102 -26.02 8.29 5.09
N GLY A 103 -25.01 8.79 5.81
CA GLY A 103 -24.84 8.56 7.25
C GLY A 103 -23.51 7.89 7.55
N GLY A 104 -22.57 8.66 8.10
CA GLY A 104 -21.20 8.23 8.37
C GLY A 104 -21.06 7.26 9.54
N ASP A 105 -21.57 6.03 9.39
CA ASP A 105 -21.22 4.93 10.28
C ASP A 105 -20.38 3.91 9.50
N PHE A 106 -19.08 3.87 9.82
CA PHE A 106 -18.18 2.81 9.38
C PHE A 106 -18.20 1.74 10.47
N ARG A 107 -19.07 0.75 10.32
CA ARG A 107 -19.00 -0.50 11.09
C ARG A 107 -18.41 -1.60 10.23
#